data_AF-A0AAU9NRI8-F1
#
_entry.id   AF-A0AAU9NRI8-F1
#
_cell.length_a   1.000
_cell.length_b   1.000
_cell.length_c   1.000
_cell.angle_alpha   90.00
_cell.angle_beta   90.00
_cell.angle_gamma   90.00
#
_symmetry.space_group_name_H-M   'P 1'
#
loop_
_entity.id
_entity.type
_entity.pdbx_description
1 polymer ?
#
loop_
_entity_poly.entity_id
_entity_poly.type
_entity_poly.pdbx_seq_one_letter_code
_entity_poly.pdbx_strand_id
1 'polypeptide(L)'
;MPNIYNALVVKGRDTVGQPINVTCEVQQLLGNNRVRAVAMSDTDGLTRGMDVIDTGAPLSVPVGGATLRRIFNVLGEPVDNLGPIDTSTTFPIHRSAPSFI
;
A
#
# COMPACT_ATOMS: atom_id res chain seq x y z
N MET A 1 4.92 -16.46 -3.65
CA MET A 1 3.84 -16.25 -2.66
C MET A 1 4.24 -15.04 -1.84
N PRO A 2 3.36 -14.04 -1.64
CA PRO A 2 3.70 -12.81 -0.93
C PRO A 2 4.07 -13.08 0.53
N ASN A 3 4.98 -12.28 1.08
CA ASN A 3 5.33 -12.35 2.50
C ASN A 3 4.32 -11.58 3.36
N ILE A 4 4.33 -11.84 4.67
CA ILE A 4 3.64 -10.97 5.63
C ILE A 4 4.22 -9.56 5.51
N TYR A 5 3.33 -8.56 5.56
CA TYR A 5 3.59 -7.15 5.34
C TYR A 5 3.87 -6.71 3.90
N ASN A 6 3.88 -7.60 2.92
CA ASN A 6 3.94 -7.16 1.52
C ASN A 6 2.69 -6.35 1.16
N ALA A 7 2.91 -5.29 0.38
CA ALA A 7 1.82 -4.56 -0.24
C ALA A 7 1.32 -5.31 -1.48
N LEU A 8 0.00 -5.37 -1.62
CA LEU A 8 -0.72 -5.92 -2.75
C LEU A 8 -1.54 -4.80 -3.38
N VAL A 9 -1.62 -4.78 -4.69
CA VAL A 9 -2.43 -3.81 -5.42
C VAL A 9 -3.49 -4.55 -6.21
N VAL A 10 -4.75 -4.29 -5.88
CA VAL A 10 -5.89 -4.80 -6.65
C VAL A 10 -6.20 -3.79 -7.75
N LYS A 11 -6.03 -4.19 -9.01
CA LYS A 11 -6.36 -3.36 -10.18
C LYS A 11 -7.57 -3.94 -10.89
N GLY A 12 -8.53 -3.08 -11.20
CA GLY A 12 -9.72 -3.52 -11.91
C GLY A 12 -10.62 -2.38 -12.34
N ARG A 13 -11.84 -2.73 -12.71
CA ARG A 13 -12.95 -1.79 -12.90
C ARG A 13 -14.13 -2.25 -12.07
N ASP A 14 -14.87 -1.30 -11.51
CA ASP A 14 -16.13 -1.58 -10.83
C ASP A 14 -17.23 -1.96 -11.83
N THR A 15 -18.43 -2.26 -11.32
CA THR A 15 -19.61 -2.61 -12.12
C THR A 15 -20.08 -1.47 -13.05
N VAL A 16 -19.67 -0.22 -12.76
CA VAL A 16 -20.03 1.01 -13.49
C VAL A 16 -18.90 1.44 -14.44
N GLY A 17 -17.78 0.72 -14.47
CA GLY A 17 -16.61 0.98 -15.30
C GLY A 17 -15.56 1.92 -14.71
N GLN A 18 -15.69 2.36 -13.45
CA GLN A 18 -14.70 3.19 -12.77
C GLN A 18 -13.44 2.38 -12.43
N PRO A 19 -12.24 2.95 -12.61
CA PRO A 19 -10.99 2.27 -12.28
C PRO A 19 -10.90 2.07 -10.76
N ILE A 20 -10.67 0.82 -10.34
CA ILE A 20 -10.37 0.48 -8.95
C ILE A 20 -8.87 0.26 -8.83
N ASN A 21 -8.27 0.94 -7.85
CA ASN A 21 -6.89 0.75 -7.45
C ASN A 21 -6.82 0.76 -5.91
N VAL A 22 -6.94 -0.43 -5.32
CA VAL A 22 -6.96 -0.57 -3.85
C VAL A 22 -5.66 -1.21 -3.41
N THR A 23 -4.93 -0.52 -2.54
CA THR A 23 -3.73 -1.06 -1.91
C THR A 23 -4.13 -1.84 -0.66
N CYS A 24 -3.61 -3.05 -0.52
CA CYS A 24 -3.83 -3.93 0.62
C CYS A 24 -2.48 -4.37 1.21
N GLU A 25 -2.44 -4.71 2.48
CA GLU A 25 -1.26 -5.30 3.13
C GLU A 25 -1.55 -6.71 3.62
N VAL A 26 -0.66 -7.66 3.33
CA VAL A 26 -0.77 -9.03 3.83
C VAL A 26 -0.54 -9.05 5.34
N GLN A 27 -1.52 -9.52 6.10
CA GLN A 27 -1.40 -9.69 7.55
C GLN A 27 -1.12 -11.13 7.96
N GLN A 28 -1.59 -12.10 7.17
CA GLN A 28 -1.52 -13.50 7.56
C GLN A 28 -1.46 -14.42 6.33
N LEU A 29 -0.65 -15.47 6.45
CA LEU A 29 -0.66 -16.60 5.51
C LEU A 29 -1.68 -17.63 6.01
N LEU A 30 -2.68 -17.94 5.18
CA LEU A 30 -3.76 -18.88 5.54
C LEU A 30 -3.46 -20.31 5.08
N GLY A 31 -2.36 -20.53 4.36
CA GLY A 31 -2.08 -21.79 3.68
C GLY A 31 -2.86 -21.97 2.38
N ASN A 32 -2.60 -23.08 1.67
CA ASN A 32 -3.19 -23.38 0.36
C ASN A 32 -3.05 -22.21 -0.65
N ASN A 33 -1.88 -21.56 -0.68
CA ASN A 33 -1.60 -20.39 -1.52
C ASN A 33 -2.59 -19.22 -1.32
N ARG A 34 -3.18 -19.09 -0.12
CA ARG A 34 -4.08 -17.98 0.24
C ARG A 34 -3.48 -17.12 1.33
N VAL A 35 -3.77 -15.83 1.24
CA VAL A 35 -3.35 -14.82 2.21
C VAL A 35 -4.58 -14.04 2.69
N ARG A 36 -4.51 -13.53 3.92
CA ARG A 36 -5.44 -12.52 4.44
C ARG A 36 -4.74 -11.18 4.38
N ALA A 37 -5.38 -10.22 3.72
CA ALA A 37 -4.87 -8.86 3.62
C ALA A 37 -5.88 -7.86 4.19
N VAL A 38 -5.39 -6.71 4.61
CA VAL A 38 -6.17 -5.55 5.06
C VAL A 38 -6.09 -4.47 4.00
N ALA A 39 -7.23 -3.94 3.57
CA ALA A 39 -7.28 -2.84 2.60
C ALA A 39 -6.96 -1.51 3.29
N MET A 40 -6.20 -0.66 2.60
CA MET A 40 -5.82 0.69 3.06
C MET A 40 -6.80 1.78 2.60
N SER A 41 -7.84 1.37 1.87
CA SER A 41 -8.89 2.24 1.33
C SER A 41 -10.20 1.43 1.25
N ASP A 42 -11.30 2.10 0.89
CA ASP A 42 -12.61 1.46 0.78
C ASP A 42 -12.58 0.26 -0.17
N THR A 43 -13.26 -0.81 0.23
CA THR A 43 -13.35 -2.07 -0.52
C THR A 43 -14.57 -2.13 -1.44
N ASP A 44 -15.30 -1.02 -1.56
CA ASP A 44 -16.50 -0.94 -2.36
C ASP A 44 -16.19 -1.17 -3.85
N GLY A 45 -17.04 -1.96 -4.51
CA GLY A 45 -16.84 -2.34 -5.90
C GLY A 45 -15.81 -3.46 -6.14
N LEU A 46 -15.08 -3.92 -5.11
CA LEU A 46 -14.22 -5.10 -5.25
C LEU A 46 -15.06 -6.36 -5.47
N THR A 47 -14.66 -7.17 -6.45
CA THR A 47 -15.31 -8.43 -6.77
C THR A 47 -14.31 -9.59 -6.79
N ARG A 48 -14.85 -10.81 -6.67
CA ARG A 48 -14.04 -12.03 -6.72
C ARG A 48 -13.49 -12.23 -8.14
N GLY A 49 -12.24 -12.64 -8.23
CA GLY A 49 -11.56 -12.88 -9.50
C GLY A 49 -10.83 -11.66 -10.07
N MET A 50 -10.87 -10.51 -9.40
CA MET A 50 -10.01 -9.38 -9.74
C MET A 50 -8.52 -9.73 -9.60
N ASP A 51 -7.71 -9.17 -10.49
CA ASP A 51 -6.27 -9.38 -10.47
C ASP A 51 -5.62 -8.62 -9.31
N VAL A 52 -4.71 -9.32 -8.64
CA VAL A 52 -3.95 -8.79 -7.51
C VAL A 52 -2.47 -8.89 -7.84
N ILE A 53 -1.78 -7.75 -7.72
CA ILE A 53 -0.35 -7.62 -8.02
C ILE A 53 0.39 -7.51 -6.69
N ASP A 54 1.32 -8.41 -6.44
CA ASP A 54 2.27 -8.29 -5.32
C ASP A 54 3.37 -7.30 -5.69
N THR A 55 3.61 -6.29 -4.85
CA THR A 55 4.70 -5.34 -5.07
C THR A 55 6.07 -5.94 -4.70
N GLY A 56 6.08 -7.07 -3.98
CA GLY A 56 7.28 -7.75 -3.52
C GLY A 56 7.93 -7.11 -2.29
N ALA A 57 7.39 -6.00 -1.80
CA ALA A 57 7.94 -5.25 -0.67
C ALA A 57 6.83 -4.67 0.22
N PRO A 58 7.13 -4.30 1.47
CA PRO A 58 6.20 -3.57 2.31
C PRO A 58 5.81 -2.22 1.71
N LEU A 59 4.64 -1.72 2.13
CA LEU A 59 4.21 -0.36 1.81
C LEU A 59 5.30 0.62 2.25
N SER A 60 5.72 1.48 1.34
CA SER A 60 6.82 2.42 1.55
C SER A 60 6.33 3.84 1.34
N VAL A 61 6.71 4.72 2.25
CA VAL A 61 6.28 6.13 2.26
C VAL A 61 7.48 7.04 2.01
N PRO A 62 7.27 8.21 1.41
CA PRO A 62 8.35 9.16 1.20
C PRO A 62 8.89 9.72 2.50
N VAL A 63 10.20 9.96 2.53
CA VAL A 63 10.90 10.56 3.66
C VAL A 63 11.88 11.65 3.20
N GLY A 64 12.43 12.39 4.16
CA GLY A 64 13.44 13.43 3.93
C GLY A 64 12.89 14.86 3.99
N GLY A 65 13.72 15.84 3.66
CA GLY A 65 13.34 17.26 3.76
C GLY A 65 12.18 17.66 2.85
N ALA A 66 11.99 16.96 1.73
CA ALA A 66 10.92 17.22 0.76
C ALA A 66 9.50 16.96 1.32
N THR A 67 9.38 16.20 2.42
CA THR A 67 8.08 15.93 3.06
C THR A 67 7.69 16.99 4.09
N LEU A 68 8.58 17.93 4.42
CA LEU A 68 8.31 18.98 5.39
C LEU A 68 7.17 19.89 4.92
N ARG A 69 6.24 20.20 5.83
CA ARG A 69 5.05 21.03 5.59
C ARG A 69 4.04 20.45 4.58
N ARG A 70 4.19 19.18 4.21
CA ARG A 70 3.25 18.47 3.33
C ARG A 70 2.27 17.62 4.15
N ILE A 71 1.09 17.36 3.61
CA ILE A 71 0.09 16.47 4.23
C ILE A 71 -0.05 15.21 3.36
N PHE A 72 0.06 14.04 3.99
CA PHE A 72 0.02 12.74 3.31
C PHE A 72 -1.09 11.86 3.83
N ASN A 73 -1.58 10.96 2.96
CA ASN A 73 -2.39 9.81 3.38
C ASN A 73 -1.50 8.65 3.88
N VAL A 74 -2.13 7.54 4.29
CA VAL A 74 -1.44 6.33 4.78
C VAL A 74 -0.54 5.69 3.72
N LEU A 75 -0.86 5.88 2.43
CA LEU A 75 -0.06 5.39 1.30
C LEU A 75 1.16 6.26 1.01
N GLY A 76 1.31 7.40 1.69
CA GLY A 76 2.38 8.36 1.44
C GLY A 76 2.12 9.28 0.25
N GLU A 77 0.87 9.34 -0.25
CA GLU A 77 0.48 10.23 -1.34
C GLU A 77 0.09 11.61 -0.78
N PRO A 78 0.53 12.71 -1.40
CA PRO A 78 0.21 14.05 -0.94
C PRO A 78 -1.27 14.38 -1.20
N VAL A 79 -1.96 14.88 -0.17
CA VAL A 79 -3.40 15.26 -0.23
C VAL A 79 -3.62 16.76 0.01
N ASP A 80 -2.55 17.56 -0.09
CA ASP A 80 -2.54 19.00 0.19
C ASP A 80 -2.75 19.90 -1.04
N ASN A 81 -3.00 19.32 -2.22
CA ASN A 81 -3.12 20.03 -3.51
C ASN A 81 -1.88 20.85 -3.93
N LEU A 82 -0.72 20.62 -3.32
CA LEU A 82 0.54 21.31 -3.64
C LEU A 82 1.36 20.61 -4.73
N GLY A 83 0.75 19.67 -5.47
CA GLY A 83 1.40 18.89 -6.52
C GLY A 83 2.24 17.71 -5.98
N PRO A 84 3.00 17.01 -6.85
CA PRO A 84 3.84 15.90 -6.44
C PRO A 84 4.98 16.37 -5.54
N ILE A 85 5.55 15.44 -4.76
CA ILE A 85 6.77 15.69 -4.00
C ILE A 85 7.98 15.23 -4.81
N ASP A 86 9.08 15.96 -4.73
CA ASP A 86 10.34 15.54 -5.33
C ASP A 86 11.19 14.84 -4.26
N THR A 87 10.98 13.52 -4.10
CA THR A 87 11.85 12.67 -3.28
C THR A 87 12.03 11.32 -3.94
N SER A 88 13.29 10.89 -4.00
CA SER A 88 13.66 9.54 -4.43
C SER A 88 13.76 8.55 -3.26
N THR A 89 13.71 9.05 -2.02
CA THR A 89 13.93 8.23 -0.83
C THR A 89 12.59 7.87 -0.19
N THR A 90 12.32 6.56 -0.13
CA THR A 90 11.15 5.98 0.53
C THR A 90 11.60 4.96 1.57
N PHE A 91 10.89 4.92 2.69
CA PHE A 91 11.14 3.95 3.77
C PHE A 91 9.93 3.04 3.95
N PRO A 92 10.12 1.75 4.24
CA PRO A 92 9.02 0.85 4.57
C PRO A 92 8.38 1.24 5.90
N ILE A 93 7.06 1.11 6.01
CA ILE A 93 6.33 1.39 7.26
C ILE A 93 6.65 0.37 8.36
N HIS A 94 7.03 -0.84 7.98
CA HIS A 94 7.46 -1.90 8.89
C HIS A 94 8.99 -1.92 8.98
N ARG A 95 9.51 -1.70 10.19
CA ARG A 95 10.93 -1.84 10.50
C ARG A 95 11.11 -2.36 11.92
N SER A 96 12.16 -3.13 12.14
CA SER A 96 12.51 -3.60 13.47
C SER A 96 12.82 -2.42 14.40
N ALA A 97 12.48 -2.58 15.67
CA ALA A 97 12.93 -1.67 16.70
C ALA A 97 14.47 -1.67 16.77
N PRO A 98 15.09 -0.56 17.19
CA PRO A 98 16.53 -0.52 17.41
C PRO A 98 16.96 -1.56 18.46
N SER A 99 18.16 -2.13 18.29
CA SER A 99 18.74 -3.05 19.25
C SER A 99 19.05 -2.36 20.57
N PHE A 100 18.96 -3.11 21.67
CA PHE A 100 19.50 -2.65 22.95
C PHE A 100 21.03 -2.58 22.85
N ILE A 101 21.61 -1.44 23.25
CA ILE A 101 23.06 -1.19 23.31
C ILE A 101 23.59 -1.51 24.70
#